data_AF-A0A2V6PW60-F1
#
_entry.id   AF-A0A2V6PW60-F1
#
_cell.length_a   1.000
_cell.length_b   1.000
_cell.length_c   1.000
_cell.angle_alpha   90.00
_cell.angle_beta   90.00
_cell.angle_gamma   90.00
#
_symmetry.space_group_name_H-M   'P 1'
#
loop_
_entity.id
_entity.type
_entity.pdbx_description
1 polymer ?
#
loop_
_entity_poly.entity_id
_entity_poly.type
_entity_poly.pdbx_seq_one_letter_code
_entity_poly.pdbx_strand_id
1 'polypeptide(L)'
;MTRGPIRKVLIAKPGLDGHDRGAKVVAQALRDAGLEIVYTGLRRTAEEIVQEAIQEDVDVVGLSVLSGTHLPMARRVIEGLRAAGADDIDVVVGGTVPPRDVPELQKIGVARVFPMGTPLSEIVASFRNPTASPDVAGRHP
;
A
#
# COMPACT_ATOMS: atom_id res chain seq x y z
N MET A 1 -3.46 14.97 12.35
CA MET A 1 -2.56 14.62 13.48
C MET A 1 -1.76 13.44 12.98
N THR A 2 -0.47 13.60 12.71
CA THR A 2 0.33 12.52 12.13
C THR A 2 0.63 11.48 13.20
N ARG A 3 0.31 10.21 12.92
CA ARG A 3 0.75 9.07 13.73
C ARG A 3 2.28 9.06 13.86
N GLY A 4 2.78 8.35 14.87
CA GLY A 4 4.21 8.20 15.14
C GLY A 4 4.97 7.54 13.97
N PRO A 5 6.26 7.18 14.17
CA PRO A 5 7.01 6.48 13.13
C PRO A 5 6.26 5.20 12.71
N ILE A 6 6.23 4.89 11.41
CA ILE A 6 5.58 3.69 10.89
C ILE A 6 6.28 2.46 11.48
N ARG A 7 5.50 1.59 12.14
CA ARG A 7 5.97 0.37 12.79
C ARG A 7 5.35 -0.87 12.18
N LYS A 8 4.07 -0.82 11.81
CA LYS A 8 3.31 -1.98 11.38
C LYS A 8 2.60 -1.73 10.05
N VAL A 9 2.80 -2.63 9.09
CA VAL A 9 2.23 -2.53 7.74
C VAL A 9 1.46 -3.80 7.40
N LEU A 10 0.23 -3.62 6.94
CA LEU A 10 -0.57 -4.69 6.35
C LEU A 10 -0.36 -4.72 4.84
N ILE A 11 0.22 -5.80 4.32
CA ILE A 11 0.38 -6.01 2.88
C ILE A 11 -0.78 -6.90 2.39
N ALA A 12 -1.69 -6.28 1.66
CA ALA A 12 -2.91 -6.91 1.16
C ALA A 12 -2.83 -7.28 -0.32
N LYS A 13 -3.47 -8.42 -0.64
CA LYS A 13 -3.67 -8.92 -2.00
C LYS A 13 -5.17 -8.96 -2.33
N PRO A 14 -5.70 -7.87 -2.90
CA PRO A 14 -7.13 -7.74 -3.10
C PRO A 14 -7.64 -8.49 -4.34
N GLY A 15 -8.86 -9.01 -4.25
CA GLY A 15 -9.59 -9.60 -5.37
C GLY A 15 -8.91 -10.84 -5.97
N LEU A 16 -9.18 -11.19 -7.23
CA LEU A 16 -8.66 -12.42 -7.84
C LEU A 16 -7.15 -12.39 -8.21
N ASP A 17 -6.39 -11.40 -7.75
CA ASP A 17 -4.97 -11.26 -8.06
C ASP A 17 -4.15 -12.39 -7.38
N GLY A 18 -3.72 -13.36 -8.18
CA GLY A 18 -2.87 -14.47 -7.76
C GLY A 18 -1.37 -14.15 -7.74
N HIS A 19 -0.96 -12.95 -8.16
CA HIS A 19 0.45 -12.59 -8.21
C HIS A 19 0.95 -12.14 -6.84
N ASP A 20 1.58 -13.05 -6.12
CA ASP A 20 2.07 -12.81 -4.75
C ASP A 20 3.57 -12.49 -4.68
N ARG A 21 4.36 -12.84 -5.70
CA ARG A 21 5.83 -12.71 -5.65
C ARG A 21 6.29 -11.30 -5.27
N GLY A 22 5.76 -10.28 -5.94
CA GLY A 22 6.12 -8.88 -5.64
C GLY A 22 5.77 -8.48 -4.21
N ALA A 23 4.57 -8.85 -3.74
CA ALA A 23 4.13 -8.54 -2.38
C ALA A 23 4.97 -9.27 -1.32
N LYS A 24 5.35 -10.54 -1.55
CA LYS A 24 6.23 -11.29 -0.66
C LYS A 24 7.63 -10.71 -0.58
N VAL A 25 8.19 -10.28 -1.71
CA VAL A 25 9.51 -9.64 -1.75
C VAL A 25 9.49 -8.29 -1.03
N VAL A 26 8.48 -7.47 -1.25
CA VAL A 26 8.30 -6.20 -0.51
C VAL A 26 8.11 -6.45 0.98
N ALA A 27 7.26 -7.40 1.35
CA ALA A 27 7.04 -7.78 2.75
C ALA A 27 8.33 -8.22 3.44
N GLN A 28 9.16 -9.03 2.75
CA GLN A 28 10.46 -9.43 3.29
C GLN A 28 11.39 -8.23 3.47
N ALA A 29 11.51 -7.37 2.45
CA ALA A 29 12.40 -6.20 2.51
C ALA A 29 12.01 -5.23 3.63
N LEU A 30 10.71 -5.04 3.88
CA LEU A 30 10.24 -4.20 4.99
C LEU A 30 10.49 -4.85 6.36
N ARG A 31 10.36 -6.17 6.49
CA ARG A 31 10.76 -6.91 7.71
C ARG A 31 12.25 -6.77 7.98
N ASP A 32 13.08 -6.92 6.95
CA ASP A 32 14.54 -6.75 7.05
C ASP A 32 14.92 -5.32 7.46
N ALA A 33 14.07 -4.34 7.14
CA ALA A 33 14.21 -2.95 7.57
C ALA A 33 13.69 -2.67 9.01
N GLY A 34 13.16 -3.69 9.69
CA GLY A 34 12.70 -3.62 11.08
C GLY A 34 11.22 -3.28 11.27
N LEU A 35 10.42 -3.30 10.20
CA LEU A 35 8.97 -3.11 10.30
C LEU A 35 8.26 -4.44 10.61
N GLU A 36 7.21 -4.36 11.42
CA GLU A 36 6.27 -5.46 11.61
C GLU A 36 5.35 -5.57 10.40
N ILE A 37 5.21 -6.77 9.82
CA ILE A 37 4.45 -6.96 8.58
C ILE A 37 3.40 -8.05 8.74
N VAL A 38 2.14 -7.64 8.61
CA VAL A 38 0.98 -8.52 8.45
C VAL A 38 0.77 -8.76 6.97
N TYR A 39 0.60 -10.02 6.56
CA TYR A 39 0.32 -10.38 5.17
C TYR A 39 -1.00 -11.12 5.10
N THR A 40 -1.98 -10.54 4.40
CA THR A 40 -3.37 -11.01 4.44
C THR A 40 -3.59 -12.34 3.72
N GLY A 41 -2.63 -12.79 2.92
CA GLY A 41 -2.84 -13.83 1.91
C GLY A 41 -3.63 -13.32 0.71
N LEU A 42 -3.90 -14.23 -0.23
CA LEU A 42 -4.54 -13.91 -1.51
C LEU A 42 -6.06 -13.72 -1.37
N ARG A 43 -6.65 -13.01 -2.33
CA ARG A 43 -8.10 -12.94 -2.56
C ARG A 43 -8.93 -12.35 -1.43
N ARG A 44 -8.45 -11.23 -0.90
CA ARG A 44 -9.19 -10.46 0.09
C ARG A 44 -10.12 -9.44 -0.54
N THR A 45 -11.29 -9.32 0.06
CA THR A 45 -12.25 -8.25 -0.21
C THR A 45 -11.78 -6.95 0.45
N ALA A 46 -12.33 -5.81 0.03
CA ALA A 46 -12.00 -4.53 0.65
C ALA A 46 -12.40 -4.50 2.13
N GLU A 47 -13.55 -5.10 2.43
CA GLU A 47 -14.11 -5.17 3.78
C GLU A 47 -13.23 -6.01 4.70
N GLU A 48 -12.74 -7.17 4.25
CA GLU A 48 -11.77 -7.98 5.00
C GLU A 48 -10.47 -7.22 5.26
N ILE A 49 -9.94 -6.52 4.26
CA ILE A 49 -8.70 -5.72 4.40
C ILE A 49 -8.89 -4.62 5.44
N VAL A 50 -10.01 -3.91 5.42
CA VAL A 50 -10.34 -2.85 6.39
C VAL A 50 -10.43 -3.43 7.80
N GLN A 51 -11.14 -4.54 7.97
CA GLN A 51 -11.29 -5.20 9.27
C GLN A 51 -9.95 -5.67 9.82
N GLU A 52 -9.12 -6.32 9.00
CA GLU A 52 -7.81 -6.80 9.40
C GLU A 52 -6.86 -5.64 9.76
N ALA A 53 -6.88 -4.55 8.98
CA ALA A 53 -6.08 -3.36 9.27
C ALA A 53 -6.41 -2.75 10.64
N ILE A 54 -7.69 -2.68 10.99
CA ILE A 54 -8.15 -2.15 12.28
C ILE A 54 -7.82 -3.11 13.43
N GLN A 55 -8.09 -4.40 13.25
CA GLN A 55 -7.82 -5.41 14.29
C GLN A 55 -6.34 -5.52 14.63
N GLU A 56 -5.48 -5.37 13.61
CA GLU A 56 -4.04 -5.43 13.76
C GLU A 56 -3.40 -4.10 14.17
N ASP A 57 -4.18 -3.02 14.25
CA ASP A 57 -3.75 -1.65 14.57
C ASP A 57 -2.58 -1.16 13.69
N VAL A 58 -2.69 -1.39 12.38
CA VAL A 58 -1.58 -1.09 11.45
C VAL A 58 -1.48 0.42 11.17
N ASP A 59 -0.27 0.89 10.89
CA ASP A 59 -0.03 2.28 10.48
C ASP A 59 -0.33 2.49 9.00
N VAL A 60 -0.09 1.45 8.18
CA VAL A 60 -0.23 1.51 6.72
C VAL A 60 -0.86 0.24 6.16
N VAL A 61 -1.78 0.41 5.23
CA VAL A 61 -2.27 -0.65 4.33
C VAL A 61 -1.60 -0.52 2.97
N GLY A 62 -0.79 -1.52 2.59
CA GLY A 62 -0.20 -1.67 1.28
C GLY A 62 -1.02 -2.57 0.38
N LEU A 63 -1.72 -1.99 -0.60
CA LEU A 63 -2.46 -2.74 -1.62
C LEU A 63 -1.54 -3.11 -2.78
N SER A 64 -1.23 -4.39 -2.93
CA SER A 64 -0.47 -4.85 -4.10
C SER A 64 -1.42 -5.42 -5.16
N VAL A 65 -1.51 -4.73 -6.30
CA VAL A 65 -2.52 -4.98 -7.34
C VAL A 65 -1.87 -5.11 -8.72
N LEU A 66 -2.01 -6.27 -9.34
CA LEU A 66 -1.54 -6.53 -10.71
C LEU A 66 -2.68 -6.81 -11.70
N SER A 67 -3.93 -6.85 -11.21
CA SER A 67 -5.16 -7.14 -11.96
C SER A 67 -5.79 -5.94 -12.65
N GLY A 68 -5.25 -4.73 -12.48
CA GLY A 68 -5.84 -3.48 -12.99
C GLY A 68 -7.02 -2.94 -12.15
N THR A 69 -7.26 -3.49 -10.96
CA THR A 69 -8.35 -3.08 -10.06
C THR A 69 -7.90 -2.09 -8.98
N HIS A 70 -6.77 -1.39 -9.17
CA HIS A 70 -6.14 -0.54 -8.16
C HIS A 70 -7.05 0.61 -7.71
N LEU A 71 -7.65 1.35 -8.65
CA LEU A 71 -8.55 2.47 -8.34
C LEU A 71 -9.80 2.05 -7.55
N PRO A 72 -10.64 1.11 -8.06
CA PRO A 72 -11.87 0.74 -7.34
C PRO A 72 -11.56 0.08 -5.99
N MET A 73 -10.47 -0.67 -5.88
CA MET A 73 -10.07 -1.29 -4.63
C MET A 73 -9.57 -0.27 -3.60
N ALA A 74 -8.65 0.62 -4.00
CA ALA A 74 -8.13 1.66 -3.12
C ALA A 74 -9.26 2.56 -2.60
N ARG A 75 -10.18 2.95 -3.49
CA ARG A 75 -11.36 3.73 -3.10
C ARG A 75 -12.18 3.03 -2.00
N ARG A 76 -12.53 1.76 -2.19
CA ARG A 76 -13.34 1.00 -1.22
C ARG A 76 -12.62 0.83 0.12
N VAL A 77 -11.31 0.58 0.12
CA VAL A 77 -10.53 0.44 1.35
C VAL A 77 -10.46 1.77 2.10
N ILE A 78 -10.17 2.88 1.41
CA ILE A 78 -10.12 4.22 2.02
C ILE A 78 -11.49 4.61 2.59
N GLU A 79 -12.56 4.41 1.82
CA GLU A 79 -13.92 4.70 2.27
C GLU A 79 -14.31 3.83 3.48
N GLY A 80 -13.94 2.55 3.47
CA GLY A 80 -14.19 1.63 4.58
C GLY A 80 -13.43 2.00 5.85
N LEU A 81 -12.15 2.34 5.74
CA LEU A 81 -11.33 2.83 6.87
C LEU A 81 -11.96 4.10 7.47
N ARG A 82 -12.33 5.07 6.63
CA ARG A 82 -12.98 6.30 7.08
C ARG A 82 -14.32 6.03 7.76
N ALA A 83 -15.15 5.15 7.19
CA ALA A 83 -16.45 4.79 7.76
C ALA A 83 -16.32 4.12 9.14
N ALA A 84 -15.21 3.44 9.39
CA ALA A 84 -14.88 2.82 10.66
C ALA A 84 -14.16 3.76 11.65
N GLY A 85 -13.88 5.02 11.27
CA GLY A 85 -13.15 5.98 12.09
C GLY A 85 -11.64 5.73 12.19
N ALA A 86 -11.08 5.02 11.21
CA ALA A 86 -9.65 4.68 11.12
C ALA A 86 -8.97 5.41 9.94
N ASP A 87 -9.32 6.68 9.72
CA ASP A 87 -8.78 7.51 8.65
C ASP A 87 -7.33 7.97 8.87
N ASP A 88 -6.75 7.63 10.03
CA ASP A 88 -5.34 7.77 10.36
C ASP A 88 -4.44 6.68 9.76
N ILE A 89 -5.03 5.57 9.28
CA ILE A 89 -4.30 4.49 8.61
C ILE A 89 -4.04 4.88 7.15
N ASP A 90 -2.77 5.06 6.80
CA ASP A 90 -2.37 5.43 5.44
C ASP A 90 -2.61 4.26 4.46
N VAL A 91 -3.03 4.58 3.23
CA VAL A 91 -3.15 3.58 2.16
C VAL A 91 -2.11 3.85 1.08
N VAL A 92 -1.31 2.84 0.74
CA VAL A 92 -0.38 2.88 -0.39
C VAL A 92 -0.72 1.81 -1.41
N VAL A 93 -0.41 2.06 -2.68
CA VAL A 93 -0.73 1.14 -3.78
C VAL A 93 0.54 0.76 -4.53
N GLY A 94 0.73 -0.53 -4.81
CA GLY A 94 1.82 -0.99 -5.65
C GLY A 94 1.38 -2.00 -6.69
N GLY A 95 2.21 -2.21 -7.72
CA GLY A 95 1.95 -3.18 -8.80
C GLY A 95 1.73 -2.52 -10.15
N THR A 96 0.84 -3.07 -10.98
CA THR A 96 0.61 -2.60 -12.35
C THR A 96 -0.31 -1.38 -12.34
N VAL A 97 0.26 -0.20 -12.06
CA VAL A 97 -0.48 1.07 -12.05
C VAL A 97 -0.09 1.92 -13.25
N PRO A 98 -1.01 2.22 -14.19
CA PRO A 98 -0.76 3.14 -15.28
C PRO A 98 -0.41 4.55 -14.75
N PRO A 99 0.57 5.27 -15.33
CA PRO A 99 0.94 6.61 -14.88
C PRO A 99 -0.23 7.60 -14.83
N ARG A 100 -1.17 7.49 -15.78
CA ARG A 100 -2.40 8.30 -15.83
C ARG A 100 -3.35 8.12 -14.64
N ASP A 101 -3.26 6.99 -13.94
CA ASP A 101 -4.16 6.67 -12.82
C ASP A 101 -3.57 7.13 -11.48
N VAL A 102 -2.26 7.45 -11.42
CA VAL A 102 -1.57 7.91 -10.21
C VAL A 102 -2.20 9.19 -9.64
N PRO A 103 -2.49 10.24 -10.43
CA PRO A 103 -3.10 11.46 -9.89
C PRO A 103 -4.48 11.20 -9.27
N GLU A 104 -5.28 10.31 -9.86
CA GLU A 104 -6.59 9.96 -9.30
C GLU A 104 -6.46 9.14 -8.01
N LEU A 105 -5.51 8.21 -7.93
CA LEU A 105 -5.19 7.49 -6.69
C LEU A 105 -4.82 8.46 -5.56
N GLN A 106 -3.95 9.43 -5.83
CA GLN A 106 -3.56 10.44 -4.84
C GLN A 106 -4.76 11.30 -4.42
N LYS A 107 -5.60 11.72 -5.38
CA LYS A 107 -6.80 12.52 -5.13
C LYS A 107 -7.81 11.83 -4.21
N ILE A 108 -7.93 10.50 -4.29
CA ILE A 108 -8.82 9.73 -3.42
C ILE A 108 -8.23 9.43 -2.04
N GLY A 109 -6.97 9.79 -1.77
CA GLY A 109 -6.32 9.63 -0.47
C GLY A 109 -5.26 8.53 -0.40
N VAL A 110 -4.81 7.98 -1.54
CA VAL A 110 -3.64 7.10 -1.54
C VAL A 110 -2.39 7.92 -1.25
N ALA A 111 -1.71 7.62 -0.15
CA ALA A 111 -0.53 8.35 0.29
C ALA A 111 0.63 8.22 -0.70
N ARG A 112 0.86 7.02 -1.26
CA ARG A 112 1.94 6.76 -2.24
C ARG A 112 1.59 5.65 -3.21
N VAL A 113 2.18 5.72 -4.40
CA VAL A 113 2.06 4.71 -5.45
C VAL A 113 3.44 4.19 -5.83
N PHE A 114 3.60 2.87 -5.87
CA PHE A 114 4.82 2.16 -6.25
C PHE A 114 4.58 1.29 -7.50
N PRO A 115 4.74 1.86 -8.71
CA PRO A 115 4.56 1.12 -9.95
C PRO A 115 5.50 -0.10 -10.05
N MET A 116 5.16 -1.05 -10.91
CA MET A 116 6.02 -2.18 -11.22
C MET A 116 7.42 -1.70 -11.64
N GLY A 117 8.44 -2.32 -11.05
CA GLY A 117 9.84 -1.94 -11.29
C GLY A 117 10.42 -0.93 -10.29
N THR A 118 9.61 -0.38 -9.37
CA THR A 118 10.11 0.48 -8.28
C THR A 118 11.20 -0.27 -7.48
N PRO A 119 12.40 0.32 -7.27
CA PRO A 119 13.45 -0.30 -6.47
C PRO A 119 13.00 -0.57 -5.03
N LEU A 120 13.36 -1.74 -4.48
CA LEU A 120 13.01 -2.09 -3.09
C LEU A 120 13.59 -1.10 -2.08
N SER A 121 14.78 -0.56 -2.34
CA SER A 121 15.40 0.45 -1.49
C SER A 121 14.57 1.73 -1.40
N GLU A 122 13.93 2.13 -2.50
CA GLU A 122 13.05 3.31 -2.55
C GLU A 122 11.75 3.06 -1.79
N ILE A 123 11.15 1.87 -1.97
CA ILE A 123 9.98 1.45 -1.20
C ILE A 123 10.32 1.52 0.29
N VAL A 124 11.36 0.81 0.74
CA VAL A 124 11.79 0.79 2.14
C VAL A 124 12.08 2.20 2.69
N ALA A 125 12.77 3.03 1.93
CA ALA A 125 13.09 4.41 2.35
C ALA A 125 11.83 5.23 2.62
N SER A 126 10.79 5.06 1.78
CA SER A 126 9.52 5.77 1.96
C SER A 126 8.84 5.39 3.29
N PHE A 127 8.91 4.13 3.73
CA PHE A 127 8.32 3.72 5.01
C PHE A 127 9.13 4.19 6.22
N ARG A 128 10.42 4.49 6.06
CA ARG A 128 11.27 5.02 7.14
C ARG A 128 11.21 6.54 7.28
N ASN A 129 11.00 7.26 6.17
CA ASN A 129 10.90 8.72 6.13
C ASN A 129 9.57 9.14 5.49
N PRO A 130 8.52 9.42 6.30
CA PRO A 130 7.19 9.72 5.78
C PRO A 130 7.11 10.94 4.87
N THR A 131 8.08 11.86 4.96
CA THR A 131 8.16 13.11 4.20
C THR A 131 8.88 13.00 2.86
N ALA A 132 9.50 11.86 2.55
CA ALA A 132 10.17 11.65 1.27
C ALA A 132 9.15 11.16 0.24
N SER A 133 8.62 12.09 -0.56
CA SER A 133 7.90 11.72 -1.78
C SER A 133 8.92 11.09 -2.75
N PRO A 134 8.68 9.89 -3.30
CA PRO A 134 9.50 9.38 -4.40
C PRO A 134 9.22 10.28 -5.59
N ASP A 135 10.13 11.23 -5.83
CA ASP A 135 10.08 12.11 -6.98
C ASP A 135 10.23 11.22 -8.22
N VAL A 136 9.17 11.14 -9.04
CA VAL A 136 9.20 10.43 -10.32
C VAL A 136 9.97 11.30 -11.31
N ALA A 137 11.25 11.51 -11.04
CA ALA A 137 12.17 12.22 -11.89
C ALA A 137 12.97 11.21 -12.71
N GLY A 138 12.44 10.94 -13.91
CA GLY A 138 13.20 10.63 -15.12
C GLY A 138 14.29 9.56 -15.04
N ARG A 139 13.93 8.32 -15.40
CA ARG A 139 14.88 7.40 -16.06
C ARG A 139 14.21 6.74 -17.25
N HIS A 140 14.47 7.27 -18.44
CA HIS A 140 14.64 6.46 -19.63
C HIS A 140 16.07 6.72 -20.15
N PRO A 141 16.76 5.70 -20.68
CA PRO A 141 18.09 5.85 -21.28
C PRO A 141 18.06 6.75 -22.52
#